data_AF-A0A537V253-F1
#
_entry.id   AF-A0A537V253-F1
#
_cell.length_a   1.000
_cell.length_b   1.000
_cell.length_c   1.000
_cell.angle_alpha   90.00
_cell.angle_beta   90.00
_cell.angle_gamma   90.00
#
_symmetry.space_group_name_H-M   'P 1'
#
loop_
_entity.id
_entity.type
_entity.pdbx_description
1 polymer ?
#
loop_
_entity_poly.entity_id
_entity_poly.type
_entity_poly.pdbx_seq_one_letter_code
_entity_poly.pdbx_strand_id
1 'polypeptide(L)' 'MIAVAVGLFIAIASWVPLWIVEARDPYSMPIVLGLFAFAGSIVGGVIAVIGLVRLVRRAYRSA' A
#
# COMPACT_ATOMS: atom_id res chain seq x y z
N MET A 1 10.34 5.41 -10.41
CA MET A 1 10.23 3.96 -10.12
C MET A 1 10.30 3.68 -8.63
N ILE A 2 11.33 4.14 -7.90
CA ILE A 2 11.47 3.91 -6.44
C ILE A 2 10.20 4.30 -5.66
N ALA A 3 9.65 5.50 -5.88
CA ALA A 3 8.43 5.94 -5.19
C ALA A 3 7.20 5.05 -5.48
N VAL A 4 7.09 4.50 -6.69
CA VAL A 4 6.01 3.57 -7.06
C VAL A 4 6.18 2.25 -6.29
N ALA A 5 7.40 1.72 -6.29
CA ALA A 5 7.72 0.50 -5.56
C ALA A 5 7.49 0.65 -4.05
N VAL A 6 7.91 1.78 -3.46
CA VAL A 6 7.70 2.06 -2.03
C VAL A 6 6.21 2.18 -1.70
N GLY A 7 5.44 2.91 -2.52
CA GLY A 7 3.99 3.02 -2.31
C GLY A 7 3.28 1.67 -2.38
N LEU A 8 3.62 0.86 -3.39
CA LEU A 8 3.07 -0.48 -3.54
C LEU A 8 3.48 -1.40 -2.37
N PHE A 9 4.73 -1.32 -1.93
CA PHE A 9 5.23 -2.08 -0.80
C PHE A 9 4.47 -1.75 0.48
N ILE A 10 4.25 -0.47 0.77
CA ILE A 10 3.47 -0.03 1.95
C ILE A 10 2.03 -0.58 1.88
N ALA A 11 1.40 -0.50 0.70
CA ALA A 11 0.03 -0.95 0.51
C ALA A 11 -0.11 -2.47 0.68
N ILE A 12 0.87 -3.27 0.27
CA ILE A 12 0.84 -4.73 0.46
C ILE A 12 1.20 -5.09 1.90
N ALA A 13 2.25 -4.47 2.45
CA ALA A 13 2.74 -4.75 3.80
C ALA A 13 1.70 -4.44 4.88
N SER A 14 0.80 -3.49 4.65
CA SER A 14 -0.26 -3.15 5.60
C SER A 14 -1.28 -4.28 5.83
N TRP A 15 -1.34 -5.29 4.94
CA TRP A 15 -2.21 -6.46 5.10
C TRP A 15 -1.55 -7.59 5.91
N VAL A 16 -0.24 -7.56 6.09
CA VAL A 16 0.50 -8.60 6.83
C VAL A 16 -0.07 -8.84 8.24
N PRO A 17 -0.40 -7.80 9.04
CA PRO A 17 -1.00 -8.00 10.35
C PRO A 17 -2.35 -8.74 10.31
N LEU A 18 -3.18 -8.48 9.29
CA LEU A 18 -4.45 -9.20 9.10
C LEU A 18 -4.22 -10.67 8.81
N TRP A 19 -3.30 -11.00 7.89
CA TRP A 19 -2.98 -12.38 7.56
C TRP A 19 -2.43 -13.16 8.76
N ILE A 20 -1.62 -12.50 9.60
CA ILE A 20 -1.10 -13.11 10.83
C ILE A 20 -2.25 -13.44 11.78
N VAL A 21 -3.19 -12.51 11.98
CA VAL A 21 -4.32 -12.73 12.88
C VAL A 21 -5.30 -13.77 12.32
N GLU A 22 -5.58 -13.75 11.02
CA GLU A 22 -6.43 -14.75 10.37
C GLU A 22 -5.84 -16.17 10.49
N ALA A 23 -4.52 -16.31 10.42
CA ALA A 23 -3.83 -17.59 10.59
C ALA A 23 -3.73 -18.06 12.06
N ARG A 24 -3.75 -17.15 13.03
CA ARG A 24 -3.56 -17.46 14.46
C ARG A 24 -4.87 -17.56 15.23
N ASP A 25 -5.81 -16.66 14.98
CA ASP A 25 -7.10 -16.53 15.65
C ASP A 25 -8.22 -16.19 14.65
N PRO A 26 -8.69 -17.18 13.86
CA PRO A 26 -9.67 -16.95 12.78
C PRO A 26 -11.06 -16.51 13.26
N TYR A 27 -11.38 -16.68 14.54
CA TYR A 27 -12.66 -16.24 15.12
C TYR A 27 -12.60 -14.83 15.72
N SER A 28 -11.41 -14.21 15.74
CA SER A 28 -11.32 -12.81 16.12
C SER A 28 -11.96 -11.94 15.02
N MET A 29 -12.62 -10.85 15.41
CA MET A 29 -13.04 -9.80 14.47
C MET A 29 -12.01 -8.66 14.53
N PRO A 30 -10.93 -8.70 13.74
CA PRO A 30 -9.86 -7.72 13.82
C PRO A 30 -10.22 -6.41 13.10
N ILE A 31 -11.30 -5.75 13.52
CA ILE A 31 -11.85 -4.53 12.91
C ILE A 31 -10.76 -3.44 12.82
N VAL A 32 -9.99 -3.26 13.90
CA VAL A 32 -8.91 -2.26 13.97
C VAL A 32 -7.79 -2.56 12.97
N LEU A 33 -7.42 -3.83 12.80
CA LEU A 33 -6.41 -4.23 11.82
C LEU A 33 -6.93 -4.11 10.39
N GLY A 34 -8.23 -4.38 10.18
CA GLY A 34 -8.94 -4.06 8.94
C GLY A 34 -8.80 -2.59 8.56
N LEU A 35 -9.09 -1.71 9.52
CA LEU A 35 -8.98 -0.27 9.33
C LEU A 35 -7.53 0.17 9.08
N PHE A 36 -6.57 -0.43 9.79
CA PHE A 36 -5.14 -0.19 9.59
C PHE A 36 -4.66 -0.60 8.20
N ALA A 37 -5.02 -1.80 7.74
CA ALA A 37 -4.65 -2.28 6.41
C ALA A 37 -5.26 -1.42 5.30
N PHE A 38 -6.50 -0.97 5.50
CA PHE A 38 -7.16 -0.05 4.58
C PHE A 38 -6.47 1.31 4.54
N ALA A 39 -6.16 1.90 5.70
CA ALA A 39 -5.43 3.16 5.78
C ALA A 39 -4.03 3.06 5.15
N GLY A 40 -3.30 1.98 5.44
CA GLY A 40 -1.99 1.70 4.84
C GLY A 40 -2.06 1.54 3.31
N SER A 41 -3.11 0.89 2.80
CA SER A 41 -3.36 0.76 1.36
C SER A 41 -3.62 2.10 0.69
N ILE A 42 -4.40 2.99 1.33
CA ILE A 42 -4.64 4.34 0.81
C ILE A 42 -3.33 5.13 0.76
N VAL A 43 -2.57 5.16 1.86
CA VAL A 43 -1.31 5.90 1.93
C VAL A 43 -0.31 5.38 0.89
N GLY A 44 -0.14 4.06 0.82
CA GLY A 44 0.73 3.42 -0.18
C GLY A 44 0.27 3.70 -1.61
N GLY A 45 -1.04 3.62 -1.87
CA GLY A 45 -1.63 3.94 -3.16
C GLY A 45 -1.38 5.39 -3.60
N VAL A 46 -1.58 6.36 -2.71
CA VAL A 46 -1.31 7.79 -2.98
C VAL A 46 0.16 8.00 -3.32
N ILE A 47 1.08 7.41 -2.56
CA ILE A 47 2.52 7.49 -2.83
C ILE A 47 2.85 6.89 -4.21
N ALA A 48 2.26 5.74 -4.53
CA ALA A 48 2.47 5.07 -5.81
C ALA A 48 1.96 5.91 -6.99
N VAL A 49 0.76 6.49 -6.87
CA VAL A 49 0.17 7.38 -7.89
C VAL A 49 1.03 8.62 -8.08
N ILE A 50 1.46 9.29 -7.01
CA ILE A 50 2.35 10.45 -7.11
C ILE A 50 3.66 10.07 -7.80
N GLY A 51 4.24 8.93 -7.43
CA GLY A 51 5.44 8.40 -8.06
C GLY A 51 5.26 8.13 -9.56
N LEU A 52 4.09 7.61 -9.95
CA LEU A 52 3.73 7.32 -11.34
C LEU A 52 3.54 8.60 -12.14
N VAL A 53 2.79 9.58 -11.63
CA VAL A 53 2.57 10.88 -12.29
C VAL A 53 3.90 11.59 -12.54
N ARG A 54 4.81 11.57 -11.55
CA ARG A 54 6.16 12.13 -11.70
C ARG A 54 6.98 11.39 -12.77
N LEU A 55 6.86 10.07 -12.83
CA LEU A 55 7.55 9.24 -13.83
C LEU A 55 7.05 9.56 -15.25
N VAL A 56 5.73 9.60 -15.45
CA VAL A 56 5.11 9.92 -16.74
C VAL A 56 5.50 11.32 -17.20
N ARG A 57 5.43 12.33 -16.32
CA ARG A 57 5.86 13.69 -16.66
C ARG A 57 7.33 13.79 -17.06
N ARG A 58 8.20 12.98 -16.45
CA ARG A 58 9.63 12.95 -16.79
C ARG A 58 9.87 12.27 -18.14
N ALA A 59 9.18 11.16 -18.40
CA ALA A 59 9.24 10.47 -19.70
C ALA A 59 8.77 11.39 -20.83
N TYR A 60 7.66 12.10 -20.63
CA TYR A 60 7.11 13.03 -21.63
C TYR A 60 8.01 14.24 -21.90
N ARG A 61 8.79 14.69 -20.91
CA ARG A 61 9.77 15.78 -21.07
C ARG A 61 11.12 15.34 -21.65
N SER A 62 11.38 14.03 -21.69
CA SER A 62 12.64 13.48 -22.20
C SER A 62 12.52 12.96 -23.64
N ALA A 63 11.32 13.02 -24.22
CA ALA A 63 11.00 12.72 -25.61
C ALA A 63 10.89 14.03 -26.39
#